data_AF-A0A4P5VGZ0-F1
#
_entry.id   AF-A0A4P5VGZ0-F1
#
_cell.length_a   1.000
_cell.length_b   1.000
_cell.length_c   1.000
_cell.angle_alpha   90.00
_cell.angle_beta   90.00
_cell.angle_gamma   90.00
#
_symmetry.space_group_name_H-M   'P 1'
#
loop_
_entity.id
_entity.type
_entity.pdbx_description
1 polymer ?
#
loop_
_entity_poly.entity_id
_entity_poly.type
_entity_poly.pdbx_seq_one_letter_code
_entity_poly.pdbx_strand_id
1 'polypeptide(L)'
;MVAIPDRQYNAACGRLASQLGISQSAARRKVDIKASQDGIKDLAARIALAESMLAEALAAGVDNGSLFTDQLGAVGNDENFMTED
;
A
#
# COMPACT_ATOMS: atom_id res chain seq x y z
N MET A 1 17.33 -10.34 8.88
CA MET A 1 17.32 -8.86 8.92
C MET A 1 16.05 -8.36 8.26
N VAL A 2 15.01 -8.04 9.03
CA VAL A 2 13.83 -7.34 8.51
C VAL A 2 14.21 -5.87 8.51
N ALA A 3 14.73 -5.39 7.37
CA ALA A 3 14.76 -3.97 7.10
C ALA A 3 13.31 -3.52 7.19
N ILE A 4 12.98 -2.71 8.21
CA ILE A 4 11.65 -2.13 8.39
C ILE A 4 11.30 -1.51 7.04
N PRO A 5 10.38 -2.09 6.25
CA PRO A 5 10.06 -1.53 4.96
C PRO A 5 9.46 -0.17 5.27
N ASP A 6 10.11 0.88 4.78
CA ASP A 6 9.82 2.27 5.10
C ASP A 6 8.33 2.46 5.29
N ARG A 7 7.92 2.97 6.47
CA ARG A 7 6.50 3.06 6.84
C ARG A 7 5.70 3.79 5.74
N GLN A 8 6.34 4.71 5.01
CA GLN A 8 5.73 5.40 3.86
C GLN A 8 5.48 4.45 2.69
N TYR A 9 6.42 3.56 2.37
CA TYR A 9 6.21 2.55 1.32
C TYR A 9 5.09 1.56 1.67
N ASN A 10 5.02 1.14 2.94
CA ASN A 10 3.90 0.34 3.44
C ASN A 10 2.56 1.07 3.32
N ALA A 11 2.51 2.35 3.74
CA ALA A 11 1.32 3.17 3.68
C ALA A 11 0.86 3.44 2.24
N ALA A 12 1.79 3.78 1.34
CA ALA A 12 1.50 4.00 -0.08
C ALA A 12 0.95 2.72 -0.74
N CYS A 13 1.58 1.56 -0.50
CA CYS A 13 1.04 0.28 -0.98
C CYS A 13 -0.31 -0.08 -0.34
N GLY A 14 -0.55 0.27 0.92
CA GLY A 14 -1.83 0.03 1.59
C GLY A 14 -2.97 0.85 0.99
N ARG A 15 -2.72 2.13 0.70
CA ARG A 15 -3.68 3.00 0.00
C ARG A 15 -3.94 2.51 -1.42
N LEU A 16 -2.88 2.15 -2.16
CA LEU A 16 -2.99 1.61 -3.52
C LEU A 16 -3.78 0.29 -3.54
N ALA A 17 -3.50 -0.60 -2.57
CA ALA A 17 -4.22 -1.86 -2.39
C ALA A 17 -5.71 -1.64 -2.16
N SER A 18 -6.05 -0.69 -1.28
CA SER A 18 -7.43 -0.31 -0.98
C SER A 18 -8.14 0.22 -2.22
N GLN A 19 -7.50 1.14 -2.96
CA GLN A 19 -8.06 1.70 -4.18
C GLN A 19 -8.33 0.63 -5.25
N LEU A 20 -7.39 -0.30 -5.41
CA LEU A 20 -7.48 -1.38 -6.40
C LEU A 20 -8.35 -2.57 -5.95
N GLY A 21 -8.77 -2.61 -4.68
CA GLY A 21 -9.49 -3.76 -4.11
C GLY A 21 -8.66 -5.05 -4.06
N ILE A 22 -7.33 -4.93 -3.89
CA ILE A 22 -6.40 -6.07 -3.85
C ILE A 22 -5.67 -6.13 -2.51
N SER A 23 -5.01 -7.26 -2.21
CA SER A 23 -4.17 -7.37 -1.02
C SER A 23 -2.91 -6.49 -1.10
N GLN A 24 -2.44 -6.00 0.05
CA GLN A 24 -1.22 -5.17 0.14
C GLN A 24 0.01 -5.83 -0.52
N SER A 25 0.15 -7.16 -0.39
CA SER A 25 1.21 -7.93 -1.05
C SER A 25 1.12 -7.90 -2.57
N ALA A 26 -0.10 -7.90 -3.13
CA ALA A 26 -0.33 -7.79 -4.56
C ALA A 26 -0.02 -6.38 -5.07
N ALA A 27 -0.41 -5.34 -4.32
CA ALA A 27 -0.04 -3.95 -4.63
C ALA A 27 1.48 -3.76 -4.61
N ARG A 28 2.17 -4.28 -3.58
CA ARG A 28 3.63 -4.27 -3.51
C ARG A 28 4.29 -4.94 -4.70
N ARG A 29 3.81 -6.12 -5.08
CA ARG A 29 4.35 -6.86 -6.23
C ARG A 29 4.14 -6.09 -7.53
N LYS A 30 3.00 -5.42 -7.70
CA LYS A 30 2.75 -4.53 -8.84
C LYS A 30 3.74 -3.38 -8.89
N VAL A 31 3.95 -2.69 -7.78
CA VAL A 31 4.90 -1.57 -7.68
C VAL A 31 6.33 -2.06 -7.94
N ASP A 32 6.73 -3.20 -7.39
CA ASP A 32 8.07 -3.76 -7.59
C ASP A 32 8.31 -4.18 -9.05
N ILE A 33 7.34 -4.84 -9.70
CA ILE A 33 7.43 -5.18 -11.13
C ILE A 33 7.57 -3.92 -11.99
N LYS A 34 6.73 -2.91 -11.72
CA LYS A 34 6.76 -1.64 -12.45
C LYS A 34 8.08 -0.90 -12.21
N ALA A 35 8.58 -0.90 -10.98
CA ALA A 35 9.89 -0.33 -10.63
C ALA A 35 11.02 -1.08 -11.33
N SER A 36 11.00 -2.42 -11.39
CA SER A 36 11.98 -3.21 -12.12
C SER A 36 11.95 -2.95 -13.63
N GLN A 37 10.76 -2.78 -14.21
CA GLN A 37 10.61 -2.42 -15.62
C GLN A 37 11.19 -1.04 -15.93
N ASP A 38 11.02 -0.09 -15.02
CA ASP A 38 11.53 1.28 -15.13
C ASP A 38 13.00 1.40 -14.70
N GLY A 39 13.62 0.31 -14.24
CA GLY A 39 15.00 0.29 -13.73
C GLY A 39 15.16 0.99 -12.37
N ILE A 40 14.07 1.29 -11.67
CA ILE A 40 14.02 1.97 -10.39
C ILE A 40 14.48 1.03 -9.26
N LYS A 41 15.63 1.37 -8.69
CA LYS A 41 16.23 0.68 -7.53
C LYS A 41 16.09 1.47 -6.23
N ASP A 42 15.79 2.76 -6.33
CA ASP A 42 15.70 3.66 -5.19
C ASP A 42 14.35 3.52 -4.46
N LEU A 43 14.39 3.53 -3.13
CA LEU A 43 13.20 3.36 -2.30
C LEU A 43 12.26 4.57 -2.39
N ALA A 44 12.78 5.79 -2.46
CA ALA A 44 11.97 6.99 -2.61
C ALA A 44 11.28 7.02 -3.97
N ALA A 45 11.97 6.59 -5.02
CA ALA A 45 11.36 6.44 -6.35
C ALA A 45 10.29 5.35 -6.41
N ARG A 46 10.45 4.23 -5.67
CA ARG A 46 9.40 3.21 -5.51
C ARG A 46 8.16 3.75 -4.78
N ILE A 47 8.35 4.62 -3.78
CA ILE A 47 7.25 5.30 -3.08
C ILE A 47 6.51 6.23 -4.05
N ALA A 48 7.24 7.08 -4.78
CA ALA A 48 6.66 8.00 -5.75
C ALA A 48 5.89 7.26 -6.88
N LEU A 49 6.38 6.09 -7.29
CA LEU A 49 5.71 5.22 -8.24
C LEU A 49 4.39 4.67 -7.68
N ALA A 50 4.38 4.22 -6.42
CA ALA A 50 3.16 3.75 -5.77
C ALA A 50 2.11 4.87 -5.65
N GLU A 51 2.52 6.09 -5.33
CA GLU A 51 1.61 7.25 -5.30
C GLU A 51 1.10 7.64 -6.69
N SER A 52 1.95 7.60 -7.72
CA SER A 52 1.50 7.83 -9.11
C SER A 52 0.48 6.79 -9.56
N MET A 53 0.74 5.51 -9.27
CA MET A 53 -0.21 4.43 -9.58
C MET A 53 -1.54 4.58 -8.82
N LEU A 54 -1.51 5.14 -7.61
CA LEU A 54 -2.72 5.43 -6.85
C LEU A 54 -3.49 6.60 -7.47
N ALA A 55 -2.80 7.67 -7.87
CA ALA A 55 -3.41 8.79 -8.58
C ALA A 55 -4.04 8.35 -9.91
N GLU A 56 -3.37 7.47 -10.66
CA GLU A 56 -3.91 6.85 -11.88
C GLU A 56 -5.16 6.00 -11.58
N ALA A 57 -5.14 5.18 -10.51
CA ALA A 57 -6.29 4.36 -10.13
C ALA A 57 -7.50 5.20 -9.67
N LEU A 58 -7.25 6.31 -8.96
CA LEU A 58 -8.26 7.30 -8.60
C LEU A 58 -8.84 7.99 -9.84
N ALA A 59 -7.97 8.43 -10.76
CA ALA A 59 -8.37 9.07 -12.01
C ALA A 59 -9.15 8.13 -12.94
N ALA A 60 -8.84 6.83 -12.91
CA ALA A 60 -9.57 5.79 -13.64
C ALA A 60 -10.95 5.49 -13.05
N GLY A 61 -11.34 6.10 -11.92
CA GLY A 61 -12.65 5.91 -11.29
C GLY A 61 -12.82 4.51 -10.66
N VAL A 62 -11.73 3.80 -10.38
CA VAL A 62 -11.76 2.52 -9.68
C VAL A 62 -11.95 2.81 -8.19
N ASP A 63 -13.18 3.08 -7.75
CA ASP A 63 -13.50 3.27 -6.33
C ASP A 63 -13.83 1.92 -5.66
N ASN A 64 -12.79 1.13 -5.38
CA ASN A 64 -12.91 0.00 -4.42
C ASN A 64 -12.42 0.43 -3.02
N GLY A 65 -11.88 1.64 -2.90
CA GLY A 65 -11.29 2.19 -1.66
C GLY A 65 -12.31 2.37 -0.53
N SER A 66 -13.57 2.66 -0.84
CA SER A 66 -14.61 2.87 0.16
C SER A 66 -14.92 1.60 1.00
N LEU A 67 -14.83 0.41 0.40
CA LEU A 67 -15.09 -0.86 1.11
C LEU A 67 -13.91 -1.30 2.00
N PHE A 68 -12.68 -1.03 1.57
CA PHE A 68 -11.48 -1.44 2.32
C PHE A 68 -11.04 -0.41 3.36
N THR A 69 -11.32 0.88 3.17
CA THR A 69 -10.96 1.91 4.16
C THR A 69 -11.71 1.72 5.47
N ASP A 70 -12.98 1.29 5.42
CA ASP A 70 -13.76 0.91 6.59
C ASP A 70 -13.11 -0.27 7.35
N GLN A 71 -12.62 -1.28 6.63
CA GLN A 71 -11.93 -2.43 7.21
C GLN A 71 -10.51 -2.10 7.74
N LEU A 72 -9.79 -1.18 7.09
CA LEU A 72 -8.44 -0.77 7.51
C LEU A 72 -8.48 0.22 8.70
N GLY A 73 -9.53 1.04 8.79
CA GLY A 73 -9.84 1.84 9.97
C GLY A 73 -10.11 0.97 11.21
N ALA A 74 -10.74 -0.19 11.02
CA ALA A 74 -10.96 -1.16 12.10
C ALA A 74 -9.67 -1.85 12.57
N VAL A 75 -8.67 -2.04 11.70
CA VAL A 75 -7.36 -2.62 12.08
C VAL A 75 -6.48 -1.62 12.84
N GLY A 76 -6.74 -0.31 12.74
CA GLY A 76 -6.01 0.73 13.45
C GLY A 76 -6.40 0.91 14.93
N ASN A 77 -7.49 0.27 15.40
CA ASN A 77 -7.96 0.36 16.79
C ASN A 77 -7.74 -0.94 17.57
N ASP A 78 -6.89 -1.85 17.08
CA ASP A 78 -6.45 -3.02 17.85
C ASP A 78 -5.31 -2.61 18.81
N GLU A 79 -5.59 -1.66 19.70
CA GLU A 79 -4.84 -1.46 20.95
C GLU A 79 -5.16 -2.57 21.98
N ASN A 80 -5.61 -3.74 21.52
CA ASN A 80 -5.98 -4.89 22.33
C ASN A 80 -5.17 -6.15 21.97
N PHE A 81 -4.02 -5.99 21.31
CA PHE A 81 -3.06 -7.08 21.19
C PHE A 81 -2.06 -7.03 22.35
N MET A 82 -2.36 -7.82 23.37
CA MET A 82 -1.51 -8.24 24.49
C MET A 82 -1.46 -7.34 25.73
N THR A 83 -2.52 -7.40 26.52
CA THR A 83 -2.37 -7.46 27.98
C THR A 83 -3.09 -8.72 28.46
N GLU A 84 -2.41 -9.86 28.40
CA GLU A 84 -2.81 -11.02 29.20
C GLU A 84 -1.80 -11.17 30.34
N ASP A 85 -2.39 -11.36 31.52
CA ASP A 85 -1.88 -11.48 32.89
C ASP A 85 -0.65 -12.40 33.07
#